data_AF-A0A950WVB4-F1
#
_entry.id   AF-A0A950WVB4-F1
#
_cell.length_a   1.000
_cell.length_b   1.000
_cell.length_c   1.000
_cell.angle_alpha   90.00
_cell.angle_beta   90.00
_cell.angle_gamma   90.00
#
_symmetry.space_group_name_H-M   'P 1'
#
loop_
_entity.id
_entity.type
_entity.pdbx_description
1 polymer ?
#
loop_
_entity_poly.entity_id
_entity_poly.type
_entity_poly.pdbx_seq_one_letter_code
_entity_poly.pdbx_strand_id
1 'polypeptide(L)' 'MNFREALILRAFAVWTVYVWVTRIGNVLGDHQHGHGFGFKAIHVTLAIISIAFAALCFWIVRNVRRRDKHAAEAHSD' A
#
# COMPACT_ATOMS: atom_id res chain seq x y z
N MET A 1 -17.52 -3.13 7.54
CA MET A 1 -16.05 -3.29 7.58
C MET A 1 -15.69 -3.89 8.92
N ASN A 2 -15.09 -5.08 8.92
CA ASN A 2 -14.81 -5.84 10.13
C ASN A 2 -13.65 -5.20 10.89
N PHE A 3 -13.62 -5.31 12.23
CA PHE A 3 -12.55 -4.74 13.06
C PHE A 3 -11.14 -5.19 12.61
N ARG A 4 -11.02 -6.42 12.09
CA ARG A 4 -9.79 -6.98 11.50
C ARG A 4 -9.39 -6.28 10.20
N GLU A 5 -10.35 -5.95 9.33
CA GLU A 5 -10.11 -5.21 8.07
C GLU A 5 -9.61 -3.79 8.39
N ALA A 6 -10.22 -3.13 9.38
CA ALA A 6 -9.79 -1.81 9.84
C ALA A 6 -8.39 -1.82 10.49
N LEU A 7 -8.07 -2.86 11.26
CA LEU A 7 -6.74 -3.07 11.85
C LEU A 7 -5.66 -3.25 10.79
N ILE A 8 -5.95 -4.03 9.74
CA ILE A 8 -5.03 -4.23 8.62
C ILE A 8 -4.77 -2.91 7.91
N LEU A 9 -5.82 -2.11 7.63
CA LEU A 9 -5.67 -0.79 7.00
C LEU A 9 -4.86 0.18 7.86
N ARG A 10 -5.08 0.19 9.19
CA ARG A 10 -4.28 1.01 10.13
C ARG A 10 -2.83 0.56 10.19
N ALA A 11 -2.57 -0.75 10.33
CA ALA A 11 -1.22 -1.29 10.33
C ALA A 11 -0.49 -0.95 9.02
N PHE A 12 -1.20 -1.01 7.90
CA PHE A 12 -0.67 -0.64 6.58
C PHE A 12 -0.38 0.85 6.45
N ALA A 13 -1.26 1.72 6.98
CA ALA A 13 -1.03 3.16 7.01
C ALA A 13 0.21 3.52 7.85
N VAL A 14 0.33 2.94 9.05
CA VAL A 14 1.49 3.13 9.93
C VAL A 14 2.77 2.61 9.28
N TRP A 15 2.71 1.44 8.66
CA TRP A 15 3.84 0.86 7.92
C TRP A 15 4.28 1.75 6.75
N THR A 16 3.32 2.34 6.03
CA THR A 16 3.61 3.28 4.95
C THR A 16 4.35 4.50 5.48
N VAL A 17 3.85 5.12 6.56
CA VAL A 17 4.53 6.27 7.19
C VAL A 17 5.96 5.91 7.61
N TYR A 18 6.15 4.77 8.27
CA TYR A 18 7.48 4.28 8.68
C TYR A 18 8.46 4.16 7.50
N VAL A 19 8.02 3.55 6.39
CA VAL A 19 8.86 3.40 5.19
C VAL A 19 9.23 4.75 4.58
N TRP A 20 8.29 5.71 4.55
CA TRP A 20 8.55 7.05 4.02
C TRP A 20 9.49 7.87 4.89
N VAL A 21 9.41 7.77 6.22
CA VAL A 21 10.35 8.42 7.14
C VAL A 21 11.77 7.90 6.91
N THR A 22 11.96 6.57 6.88
CA THR A 22 13.27 5.95 6.64
C THR A 22 13.84 6.37 5.27
N ARG A 23 12.97 6.45 4.26
CA ARG A 23 13.35 6.86 2.91
C ARG A 23 13.77 8.33 2.83
N ILE A 24 13.02 9.23 3.46
CA ILE A 24 13.37 10.67 3.52
C ILE A 24 14.69 10.83 4.28
N GLY A 25 14.87 10.12 5.40
CA GLY A 25 16.15 10.11 6.13
C GLY A 25 17.32 9.63 5.27
N ASN A 26 17.12 8.58 4.48
CA ASN A 26 18.15 8.07 3.57
C ASN A 26 18.46 9.04 2.42
N VAL A 27 17.46 9.72 1.86
CA VAL A 27 17.66 10.79 0.85
C VAL A 27 18.47 11.96 1.43
N LEU A 28 18.10 12.41 2.63
CA LEU A 28 18.76 13.54 3.29
C LEU A 28 20.21 13.21 3.69
N GLY A 29 20.49 11.95 4.05
CA GLY A 29 21.86 11.48 4.35
C GLY A 29 22.75 11.25 3.12
N ASP A 30 22.16 10.96 1.95
CA ASP A 30 22.90 10.65 0.70
C ASP A 30 23.55 11.87 0.05
N HIS A 31 23.24 13.09 0.48
CA HIS A 31 23.87 14.32 -0.02
C HIS A 31 25.39 14.40 0.27
N GLN A 32 25.93 13.55 1.14
CA GLN A 32 27.35 13.59 1.52
C GLN A 32 28.28 12.69 0.70
N HIS A 33 27.76 11.72 -0.08
CA HIS A 33 28.61 10.76 -0.78
C HIS A 33 28.12 10.58 -2.21
N GLY A 34 28.65 11.39 -3.13
CA GLY A 34 28.31 11.29 -4.55
C GLY A 34 28.54 9.86 -5.07
N HIS A 35 27.46 9.16 -5.41
CA HIS A 35 27.36 8.15 -6.48
C HIS A 35 25.98 7.46 -6.44
N GLY A 36 25.03 7.96 -7.24
CA GLY A 36 24.07 7.25 -8.12
C GLY A 36 23.18 6.08 -7.66
N PHE A 37 23.40 5.46 -6.50
CA PHE A 37 22.71 4.22 -6.09
C PHE A 37 21.41 4.52 -5.31
N GLY A 38 21.42 5.58 -4.49
CA GLY A 38 20.26 6.06 -3.74
C GLY A 38 19.07 6.35 -4.65
N PHE A 39 19.29 7.06 -5.76
CA PHE A 39 18.24 7.42 -6.71
C PHE A 39 17.51 6.21 -7.31
N LYS A 40 18.24 5.15 -7.70
CA LYS A 40 17.64 3.95 -8.30
C LYS A 40 16.93 3.08 -7.28
N ALA A 41 17.52 2.91 -6.10
CA ALA A 41 16.90 2.16 -4.99
C ALA A 41 15.56 2.79 -4.59
N ILE A 42 15.53 4.13 -4.49
CA ILE A 42 14.32 4.92 -4.26
C ILE A 42 13.28 4.59 -5.32
N HIS A 43 13.59 4.77 -6.61
CA HIS A 43 12.59 4.57 -7.67
C HIS A 43 12.02 3.14 -7.70
N VAL A 44 12.87 2.13 -7.51
CA VAL A 44 12.45 0.73 -7.43
C VAL A 44 11.56 0.48 -6.21
N THR A 45 11.92 1.01 -5.04
CA THR A 45 11.09 0.89 -3.83
C THR A 45 9.75 1.63 -3.98
N LEU A 46 9.73 2.83 -4.60
CA LEU A 46 8.50 3.56 -4.91
C LEU A 46 7.60 2.74 -5.84
N ALA A 47 8.18 2.13 -6.87
CA ALA A 47 7.44 1.27 -7.80
C ALA A 47 6.82 0.06 -7.09
N ILE A 48 7.57 -0.64 -6.24
CA ILE A 48 7.07 -1.79 -5.48
C ILE A 48 5.92 -1.40 -4.55
N ILE A 49 6.06 -0.28 -3.82
CA ILE A 49 5.01 0.21 -2.92
C ILE A 49 3.76 0.61 -3.72
N SER A 50 3.91 1.36 -4.80
CA SER A 50 2.79 1.76 -5.65
C SER A 50 2.05 0.56 -6.25
N ILE A 51 2.78 -0.48 -6.69
CA ILE A 51 2.20 -1.73 -7.18
C ILE A 51 1.44 -2.45 -6.06
N ALA A 52 2.01 -2.53 -4.85
CA ALA A 52 1.34 -3.13 -3.70
C ALA A 52 0.04 -2.38 -3.33
N PHE A 53 0.06 -1.05 -3.36
CA PHE A 53 -1.14 -0.22 -3.18
C PHE A 53 -2.20 -0.48 -4.24
N ALA A 54 -1.81 -0.52 -5.52
CA ALA A 54 -2.72 -0.81 -6.62
C ALA A 54 -3.36 -2.20 -6.48
N ALA A 55 -2.56 -3.22 -6.14
CA ALA A 55 -3.03 -4.58 -5.91
C ALA A 55 -4.00 -4.66 -4.73
N LEU A 56 -3.71 -3.95 -3.62
CA LEU A 56 -4.57 -3.93 -2.44
C LEU A 56 -5.91 -3.24 -2.71
N CYS A 57 -5.89 -2.07 -3.36
CA CYS A 57 -7.10 -1.38 -3.79
C CYS A 57 -7.95 -2.26 -4.71
N PHE A 58 -7.31 -2.90 -5.69
CA PHE A 58 -7.98 -3.83 -6.60
C PHE A 58 -8.62 -5.01 -5.84
N TRP A 59 -7.89 -5.58 -4.88
CA TRP A 59 -8.37 -6.68 -4.06
C TRP A 59 -9.59 -6.27 -3.22
N ILE A 60 -9.55 -5.12 -2.54
CA ILE A 60 -10.66 -4.60 -1.74
C ILE A 60 -11.90 -4.38 -2.62
N VAL A 61 -11.76 -3.67 -3.74
CA VAL A 61 -12.88 -3.41 -4.68
C VAL A 61 -13.47 -4.71 -5.20
N ARG A 62 -12.63 -5.67 -5.58
CA ARG A 62 -13.07 -6.99 -6.05
C ARG A 62 -13.76 -7.79 -4.93
N ASN A 63 -13.42 -7.58 -3.67
CA ASN A 63 -14.03 -8.27 -2.54
C ASN A 63 -15.39 -7.65 -2.17
N VAL A 64 -15.51 -6.31 -2.21
CA VAL A 64 -16.78 -5.60 -2.02
C VAL A 64 -17.79 -5.99 -3.11
N ARG A 65 -17.40 -5.90 -4.39
CA ARG A 65 -18.27 -6.28 -5.52
C ARG A 65 -18.76 -7.73 -5.44
N ARG A 66 -17.95 -8.65 -4.89
CA ARG A 66 -18.36 -10.04 -4.71
C ARG A 66 -19.43 -10.18 -3.62
N ARG A 67 -19.30 -9.44 -2.52
CA ARG A 67 -20.31 -9.41 -1.45
C ARG A 67 -21.65 -8.86 -1.96
N ASP A 68 -21.61 -7.77 -2.73
CA ASP A 68 -22.83 -7.13 -3.24
C ASP A 68 -23.60 -8.05 -4.21
N LYS A 69 -22.89 -8.82 -5.05
CA LYS A 69 -23.51 -9.80 -5.96
C LYS A 69 -24.26 -10.90 -5.21
N HIS A 70 -23.63 -11.51 -4.20
CA HIS A 70 -24.27 -12.55 -3.40
C HIS A 70 -25.46 -12.03 -2.59
N ALA A 71 -25.42 -10.78 -2.12
CA ALA A 71 -26.55 -10.17 -1.44
C ALA A 71 -27.73 -9.89 -2.38
N ALA A 72 -27.46 -9.54 -3.65
CA ALA A 72 -28.50 -9.35 -4.66
C ALA A 72 -29.19 -10.68 -5.05
N GLU A 73 -28.41 -11.76 -5.22
CA GLU A 73 -28.91 -13.11 -5.50
C GLU A 73 -29.81 -13.62 -4.37
N ALA A 74 -29.43 -13.41 -3.11
CA ALA A 74 -30.20 -13.87 -1.95
C ALA A 74 -31.52 -13.10 -1.70
N HIS A 75 -31.72 -11.94 -2.35
CA HIS A 75 -32.97 -11.16 -2.27
C HIS A 75 -33.90 -11.39 -3.47
N SER A 76 -33.45 -12.09 -4.51
CA SER A 76 -34.27 -12.45 -5.67
C SER A 76 -34.98 -13.80 -5.55
N ASP A 77 -34.62 -14.62 -4.55
CA ASP A 77 -35.27 -15.89 -4.18
C ASP A 77 -36.40 -15.69 -3.16
#